data_AF-A0A3M0C242-F1
#
_entry.id   AF-A0A3M0C242-F1
#
_cell.length_a   1.000
_cell.length_b   1.000
_cell.length_c   1.000
_cell.angle_alpha   90.00
_cell.angle_beta   90.00
_cell.angle_gamma   90.00
#
_symmetry.space_group_name_H-M   'P 1'
#
loop_
_entity.id
_entity.type
_entity.pdbx_description
1 polymer ?
#
loop_
_entity_poly.entity_id
_entity_poly.type
_entity_poly.pdbx_seq_one_letter_code
_entity_poly.pdbx_strand_id
1 'polypeptide(L)'
;MTFASRIYGWCTGLPKNSGRVVHPLAAVLAVPFLLAACGPLISFGSDNAQTVYSLQYDGLGVAPPGAPVVYVDDPLTADGLGGREVAVRLGTYERATLDGVLWSSSATDLIRDYLVQSLADDAQVQTLGQGGLDVAAGCRLGLKIWQMHFVPGETADADEVVMSIDAILVNITTSELAGRRMFNVESPVPDGSGERVMIAFNVSMSLIAKQMSRWLAERRDICGG
;
A
#
# COMPACT_ATOMS: atom_id res chain seq x y z
N MET A 1 -43.47 6.81 1.56
CA MET A 1 -42.91 5.73 0.72
C MET A 1 -42.42 4.65 1.68
N THR A 2 -43.02 3.47 1.58
CA THR A 2 -43.03 2.41 2.60
C THR A 2 -41.89 1.42 2.34
N PHE A 3 -40.98 1.23 3.30
CA PHE A 3 -39.90 0.24 3.21
C PHE A 3 -40.39 -1.11 3.76
N ALA A 4 -40.49 -2.11 2.87
CA ALA A 4 -40.86 -3.47 3.22
C ALA A 4 -39.60 -4.31 3.45
N SER A 5 -39.44 -4.77 4.70
CA SER A 5 -38.48 -5.76 5.15
C SER A 5 -38.86 -7.15 4.60
N ARG A 6 -37.89 -7.87 4.00
CA ARG A 6 -38.02 -9.29 3.64
C ARG A 6 -36.99 -10.09 4.42
N ILE A 7 -37.50 -10.80 5.43
CA ILE A 7 -36.80 -11.86 6.17
C ILE A 7 -37.31 -13.19 5.61
N TYR A 8 -36.46 -13.94 4.92
CA TYR A 8 -36.58 -15.39 4.72
C TYR A 8 -35.47 -15.98 5.61
N GLY A 9 -35.71 -16.79 6.65
CA GLY A 9 -36.54 -17.99 6.68
C GLY A 9 -35.72 -19.11 6.05
N TRP A 10 -35.32 -20.12 6.85
CA TRP A 10 -35.13 -21.55 6.52
C TRP A 10 -34.28 -22.22 7.62
N CYS A 11 -34.84 -23.24 8.28
CA CYS A 11 -34.16 -24.47 8.72
C CYS A 11 -35.15 -25.35 9.50
N THR A 12 -35.85 -26.23 8.79
CA THR A 12 -36.58 -27.37 9.36
C THR A 12 -36.00 -28.65 8.76
N GLY A 13 -35.54 -29.59 9.60
CA GLY A 13 -35.17 -30.92 9.13
C GLY A 13 -34.26 -31.70 10.07
N LEU A 14 -34.78 -32.13 11.23
CA LEU A 14 -34.16 -33.15 12.08
C LEU A 14 -34.60 -34.54 11.61
N PRO A 15 -33.69 -35.48 11.29
CA PRO A 15 -34.05 -36.87 11.08
C PRO A 15 -34.15 -37.66 12.40
N LYS A 16 -35.20 -38.48 12.47
CA LYS A 16 -35.60 -39.36 13.56
C LYS A 16 -34.79 -40.66 13.48
N ASN A 17 -33.90 -40.90 14.44
CA ASN A 17 -33.09 -42.12 14.53
C ASN A 17 -33.85 -43.24 15.26
N SER A 18 -33.87 -44.46 14.71
CA SER A 18 -34.49 -45.64 15.33
C SER A 18 -33.78 -46.89 14.84
N GLY A 19 -33.36 -47.75 15.78
CA GLY A 19 -33.00 -49.15 15.48
C GLY A 19 -31.65 -49.59 16.05
N ARG A 20 -31.69 -50.22 17.23
CA ARG A 20 -30.60 -51.04 17.80
C ARG A 20 -30.47 -52.34 17.00
N VAL A 21 -29.25 -52.79 16.71
CA VAL A 21 -28.89 -54.21 16.69
C VAL A 21 -27.47 -54.37 17.24
N VAL A 22 -27.33 -55.16 18.30
CA VAL A 22 -26.09 -55.63 18.90
C VAL A 22 -25.81 -57.05 18.40
N HIS A 23 -24.57 -57.35 18.00
CA HIS A 23 -23.98 -58.70 18.11
C HIS A 23 -22.45 -58.60 18.30
N PRO A 24 -21.84 -59.54 19.07
CA PRO A 24 -20.46 -59.44 19.52
C PRO A 24 -19.49 -60.42 18.83
N LEU A 25 -18.20 -60.15 19.09
CA LEU A 25 -17.05 -61.06 19.20
C LEU A 25 -16.29 -61.55 17.95
N ALA A 26 -14.99 -61.19 18.00
CA ALA A 26 -13.78 -61.92 17.54
C ALA A 26 -13.39 -61.89 16.06
N ALA A 27 -12.30 -61.17 15.75
CA ALA A 27 -10.99 -61.77 15.46
C ALA A 27 -9.93 -60.69 15.15
N VAL A 28 -8.76 -60.85 15.78
CA VAL A 28 -7.54 -60.06 15.67
C VAL A 28 -6.83 -60.36 14.34
N LEU A 29 -6.39 -59.33 13.60
CA LEU A 29 -5.24 -59.40 12.68
C LEU A 29 -4.78 -58.01 12.18
N ALA A 30 -3.53 -57.69 12.52
CA ALA A 30 -2.50 -56.94 11.77
C ALA A 30 -2.77 -55.54 11.15
N VAL A 31 -1.95 -54.59 11.63
CA VAL A 31 -1.71 -53.19 11.19
C VAL A 31 -1.02 -53.16 9.81
N PRO A 32 -1.34 -52.20 8.92
CA PRO A 32 -0.40 -51.11 8.70
C PRO A 32 -1.05 -49.73 8.58
N PHE A 33 -0.45 -48.77 9.31
CA PHE A 33 -0.27 -47.36 8.95
C PHE A 33 -1.02 -46.85 7.70
N LEU A 34 -2.27 -46.44 7.87
CA LEU A 34 -2.83 -45.35 7.07
C LEU A 34 -2.43 -44.05 7.75
N LEU A 35 -1.23 -43.55 7.39
CA LEU A 35 -0.92 -42.13 7.54
C LEU A 35 -1.91 -41.38 6.66
N ALA A 36 -3.09 -41.10 7.23
CA ALA A 36 -3.96 -40.05 6.74
C ALA A 36 -3.15 -38.76 6.83
N ALA A 37 -2.56 -38.38 5.70
CA ALA A 37 -2.00 -37.07 5.49
C ALA A 37 -3.14 -36.05 5.62
N CYS A 38 -3.46 -35.66 6.85
CA CYS A 38 -4.06 -34.36 7.13
C CYS A 38 -2.95 -33.33 6.87
N GLY A 39 -2.59 -33.14 5.60
CA GLY A 39 -1.96 -31.89 5.21
C GLY A 39 -2.94 -30.80 5.63
N PRO A 40 -2.51 -29.77 6.37
CA PRO A 40 -3.38 -28.64 6.62
C PRO A 40 -3.74 -28.09 5.25
N LEU A 41 -4.98 -28.36 4.82
CA LEU A 41 -5.56 -27.66 3.69
C LEU A 41 -5.61 -26.22 4.18
N ILE A 42 -4.65 -25.41 3.74
CA ILE A 42 -4.64 -23.98 4.01
C ILE A 42 -5.90 -23.45 3.33
N SER A 43 -6.96 -23.30 4.12
CA SER A 43 -8.22 -22.72 3.70
C SER A 43 -7.99 -21.21 3.65
N PHE A 44 -7.59 -20.71 2.49
CA PHE A 44 -7.66 -19.29 2.17
C PHE A 44 -9.12 -18.95 1.85
N GLY A 45 -9.98 -19.00 2.86
CA GLY A 45 -11.40 -18.78 2.69
C GLY A 45 -12.00 -18.26 3.98
N SER A 46 -12.12 -16.95 4.07
CA SER A 46 -13.03 -16.32 5.03
C SER A 46 -13.76 -15.19 4.32
N ASP A 47 -15.05 -15.05 4.62
CA ASP A 47 -15.99 -14.07 4.04
C ASP A 47 -15.66 -12.60 4.40
N ASN A 48 -14.39 -12.33 4.74
CA ASN A 48 -13.84 -11.05 5.18
C ASN A 48 -12.31 -10.94 4.89
N ALA A 49 -11.79 -11.72 3.93
CA ALA A 49 -10.38 -11.65 3.57
C ALA A 49 -10.04 -10.27 2.95
N GLN A 50 -9.13 -9.53 3.59
CA GLN A 50 -8.64 -8.26 3.07
C GLN A 50 -7.54 -8.53 2.03
N THR A 51 -7.65 -7.91 0.87
CA THR A 51 -6.62 -7.95 -0.15
C THR A 51 -5.55 -6.92 0.17
N VAL A 52 -4.30 -7.35 0.21
CA VAL A 52 -3.17 -6.51 0.58
C VAL A 52 -2.38 -6.12 -0.67
N TYR A 53 -2.11 -4.82 -0.83
CA TYR A 53 -1.40 -4.25 -1.97
C TYR A 53 -0.17 -3.45 -1.51
N SER A 54 0.81 -3.33 -2.40
CA SER A 54 2.02 -2.53 -2.19
C SER A 54 2.19 -1.56 -3.35
N LEU A 55 2.87 -0.44 -3.11
CA LEU A 55 3.44 0.35 -4.20
C LEU A 55 4.64 -0.42 -4.77
N GLN A 56 4.78 -0.41 -6.10
CA GLN A 56 5.76 -1.19 -6.84
C GLN A 56 6.56 -0.27 -7.77
N TYR A 57 7.88 -0.25 -7.55
CA TYR A 57 8.83 0.38 -8.44
C TYR A 57 9.55 -0.70 -9.24
N ASP A 58 9.45 -0.64 -10.57
CA ASP A 58 10.00 -1.67 -11.46
C ASP A 58 11.45 -1.40 -11.92
N GLY A 59 12.05 -0.30 -11.47
CA GLY A 59 13.43 0.06 -11.80
C GLY A 59 14.47 -0.68 -10.94
N LEU A 60 15.75 -0.41 -11.21
CA LEU A 60 16.84 -1.10 -10.51
C LEU A 60 17.23 -0.38 -9.20
N GLY A 61 16.94 0.92 -9.11
CA GLY A 61 17.28 1.73 -7.93
C GLY A 61 18.78 1.86 -7.69
N VAL A 62 19.58 1.94 -8.76
CA VAL A 62 21.04 2.01 -8.68
C VAL A 62 21.53 3.37 -9.14
N ALA A 63 22.16 4.10 -8.23
CA ALA A 63 22.81 5.37 -8.53
C ALA A 63 24.24 5.15 -9.08
N PRO A 64 24.78 6.11 -9.87
CA PRO A 64 26.17 6.07 -10.30
C PRO A 64 27.16 6.12 -9.11
N PRO A 65 28.32 5.48 -9.21
CA PRO A 65 29.39 5.66 -8.23
C PRO A 65 29.77 7.13 -8.07
N GLY A 66 29.92 7.59 -6.82
CA GLY A 66 30.27 8.98 -6.52
C GLY A 66 29.12 9.98 -6.63
N ALA A 67 27.89 9.53 -6.92
CA ALA A 67 26.70 10.36 -6.84
C ALA A 67 26.49 10.87 -5.40
N PRO A 68 25.99 12.11 -5.23
CA PRO A 68 25.77 12.70 -3.91
C PRO A 68 24.73 11.90 -3.13
N VAL A 69 24.88 11.87 -1.80
CA VAL A 69 23.99 11.12 -0.91
C VAL A 69 22.87 12.02 -0.38
N VAL A 70 21.63 11.58 -0.57
CA VAL A 70 20.41 12.24 -0.09
C VAL A 70 19.71 11.31 0.89
N TYR A 71 19.51 11.77 2.12
CA TYR A 71 18.72 11.05 3.12
C TYR A 71 17.23 11.41 2.96
N VAL A 72 16.38 10.42 2.76
CA VAL A 72 14.93 10.57 2.66
C VAL A 72 14.32 10.37 4.05
N ASP A 73 13.75 11.44 4.61
CA ASP A 73 13.09 11.38 5.91
C ASP A 73 11.77 10.59 5.85
N ASP A 74 11.32 10.12 7.00
CA ASP A 74 9.99 9.52 7.14
C ASP A 74 8.91 10.55 6.80
N PRO A 75 8.02 10.26 5.82
CA PRO A 75 7.01 11.21 5.42
C PRO A 75 6.05 11.54 6.55
N LEU A 76 5.79 12.83 6.76
CA LEU A 76 4.69 13.28 7.59
C LEU A 76 3.38 13.16 6.80
N THR A 77 2.26 12.93 7.50
CA THR A 77 0.93 12.86 6.87
C THR A 77 -0.02 13.85 7.51
N ALA A 78 -1.05 14.25 6.75
CA ALA A 78 -2.26 14.77 7.36
C ALA A 78 -2.97 13.63 8.15
N ASP A 79 -3.66 14.00 9.23
CA ASP A 79 -4.31 13.04 10.12
C ASP A 79 -5.16 12.03 9.35
N GLY A 80 -5.02 10.75 9.69
CA GLY A 80 -5.77 9.65 9.08
C GLY A 80 -5.30 9.17 7.70
N LEU A 81 -4.15 9.66 7.19
CA LEU A 81 -3.57 9.16 5.92
C LEU A 81 -2.34 8.26 6.11
N GLY A 82 -1.75 8.19 7.31
CA GLY A 82 -0.54 7.40 7.56
C GLY A 82 -0.78 5.91 7.83
N GLY A 83 -2.02 5.45 7.85
CA GLY A 83 -2.37 4.06 8.17
C GLY A 83 -2.11 3.07 7.04
N ARG A 84 -2.58 1.84 7.26
CA ARG A 84 -2.63 0.78 6.23
C ARG A 84 -3.94 0.78 5.45
N GLU A 85 -4.95 1.52 5.89
CA GLU A 85 -6.23 1.61 5.22
C GLU A 85 -6.11 2.52 4.00
N VAL A 86 -6.78 2.16 2.90
CA VAL A 86 -6.83 3.01 1.71
C VAL A 86 -7.89 4.09 1.94
N ALA A 87 -7.46 5.35 2.02
CA ALA A 87 -8.38 6.46 2.26
C ALA A 87 -9.27 6.73 1.04
N VAL A 88 -10.55 6.99 1.31
CA VAL A 88 -11.56 7.40 0.33
C VAL A 88 -12.14 8.74 0.74
N ARG A 89 -12.24 9.68 -0.18
CA ARG A 89 -12.85 10.99 0.07
C ARG A 89 -14.24 11.03 -0.57
N LEU A 90 -15.29 11.03 0.26
CA LEU A 90 -16.69 11.05 -0.19
C LEU A 90 -17.25 12.47 -0.35
N GLY A 91 -16.60 13.46 0.26
CA GLY A 91 -16.97 14.87 0.19
C GLY A 91 -15.85 15.77 0.67
N THR A 92 -16.11 17.07 0.82
CA THR A 92 -15.07 18.05 1.21
C THR A 92 -14.47 17.76 2.58
N TYR A 93 -15.27 17.26 3.52
CA TYR A 93 -14.89 17.01 4.91
C TYR A 93 -15.17 15.58 5.35
N GLU A 94 -15.51 14.70 4.41
CA GLU A 94 -15.89 13.32 4.69
C GLU A 94 -14.85 12.36 4.14
N ARG A 95 -14.36 11.48 5.01
CA ARG A 95 -13.39 10.44 4.68
C ARG A 95 -13.91 9.10 5.17
N ALA A 96 -13.74 8.11 4.31
CA ALA A 96 -13.98 6.70 4.59
C ALA A 96 -12.71 5.90 4.23
N THR A 97 -12.80 4.58 4.36
CA THR A 97 -11.76 3.65 3.94
C THR A 97 -12.34 2.70 2.90
N LEU A 98 -11.49 2.27 1.96
CA LEU A 98 -11.90 1.35 0.92
C LEU A 98 -12.02 -0.05 1.53
N ASP A 99 -13.23 -0.62 1.46
CA ASP A 99 -13.51 -1.91 2.10
C ASP A 99 -12.76 -3.06 1.41
N GLY A 100 -12.33 -4.04 2.21
CA GLY A 100 -11.62 -5.22 1.72
C GLY A 100 -10.22 -4.97 1.11
N VAL A 101 -9.69 -3.74 1.16
CA VAL A 101 -8.40 -3.37 0.58
C VAL A 101 -7.49 -2.72 1.61
N LEU A 102 -6.25 -3.22 1.71
CA LEU A 102 -5.23 -2.68 2.60
C LEU A 102 -3.89 -2.48 1.90
N TRP A 103 -3.11 -1.56 2.42
CA TRP A 103 -1.68 -1.45 2.17
C TRP A 103 -0.89 -2.54 2.92
N SER A 104 0.22 -2.97 2.33
CA SER A 104 1.18 -3.93 2.89
C SER A 104 1.92 -3.37 4.09
N SER A 105 2.22 -2.07 4.09
CA SER A 105 2.76 -1.30 5.21
C SER A 105 2.00 0.01 5.40
N SER A 106 2.43 0.85 6.33
CA SER A 106 1.94 2.22 6.43
C SER A 106 2.14 2.97 5.11
N ALA A 107 1.22 3.87 4.75
CA ALA A 107 1.35 4.66 3.52
C ALA A 107 2.66 5.48 3.49
N THR A 108 3.13 5.94 4.66
CA THR A 108 4.39 6.67 4.80
C THR A 108 5.60 5.80 4.48
N ASP A 109 5.64 4.56 4.97
CA ASP A 109 6.73 3.64 4.66
C ASP A 109 6.74 3.29 3.18
N LEU A 110 5.57 2.99 2.60
CA LEU A 110 5.46 2.66 1.18
C LEU A 110 5.95 3.78 0.28
N ILE A 111 5.57 5.04 0.57
CA ILE A 111 6.03 6.20 -0.20
C ILE A 111 7.53 6.41 -0.03
N ARG A 112 8.05 6.32 1.20
CA ARG A 112 9.48 6.47 1.47
C ARG A 112 10.29 5.43 0.70
N ASP A 113 9.92 4.16 0.82
CA ASP A 113 10.67 3.04 0.25
C ASP A 113 10.59 3.05 -1.29
N TYR A 114 9.46 3.48 -1.86
CA TYR A 114 9.33 3.75 -3.29
C TYR A 114 10.25 4.89 -3.74
N LEU A 115 10.27 6.01 -3.00
CA LEU A 115 11.09 7.18 -3.34
C LEU A 115 12.59 6.90 -3.21
N VAL A 116 13.02 6.15 -2.19
CA VAL A 116 14.41 5.72 -2.06
C VAL A 116 14.84 4.97 -3.32
N GLN A 117 14.08 3.97 -3.77
CA GLN A 117 14.45 3.22 -4.97
C GLN A 117 14.38 4.09 -6.24
N SER A 118 13.29 4.81 -6.45
CA SER A 118 13.06 5.56 -7.69
C SER A 118 14.01 6.75 -7.90
N LEU A 119 14.34 7.48 -6.83
CA LEU A 119 15.27 8.61 -6.91
C LEU A 119 16.71 8.15 -7.16
N ALA A 120 17.09 6.95 -6.69
CA ALA A 120 18.43 6.42 -6.94
C ALA A 120 18.71 6.22 -8.43
N ASP A 121 17.72 5.68 -9.14
CA ASP A 121 17.78 5.43 -10.58
C ASP A 121 17.66 6.74 -11.38
N ASP A 122 16.59 7.50 -11.14
CA ASP A 122 16.18 8.59 -12.03
C ASP A 122 16.88 9.93 -11.74
N ALA A 123 17.22 10.22 -10.47
CA ALA A 123 17.84 11.49 -10.09
C ALA A 123 19.38 11.43 -10.10
N GLN A 124 19.94 10.22 -10.26
CA GLN A 124 21.39 9.96 -10.18
C GLN A 124 21.98 10.48 -8.86
N VAL A 125 21.30 10.21 -7.76
CA VAL A 125 21.77 10.48 -6.38
C VAL A 125 21.73 9.17 -5.61
N GLN A 126 22.65 8.96 -4.67
CA GLN A 126 22.48 7.85 -3.74
C GLN A 126 21.41 8.23 -2.72
N THR A 127 20.41 7.37 -2.52
CA THR A 127 19.36 7.60 -1.53
C THR A 127 19.48 6.64 -0.37
N LEU A 128 19.19 7.15 0.82
CA LEU A 128 19.14 6.36 2.04
C LEU A 128 17.81 6.66 2.74
N GLY A 129 17.19 5.64 3.29
CA GLY A 129 16.05 5.78 4.20
C GLY A 129 16.43 5.42 5.63
N GLN A 130 15.42 5.13 6.44
CA GLN A 130 15.60 4.62 7.79
C GLN A 130 16.43 3.32 7.78
N GLY A 131 17.43 3.23 8.66
CA GLY A 131 18.33 2.07 8.74
C GLY A 131 19.57 2.14 7.84
N GLY A 132 19.72 3.20 7.03
CA GLY A 132 21.00 3.52 6.41
C GLY A 132 22.07 3.66 7.49
N LEU A 133 23.08 2.77 7.46
CA LEU A 133 24.27 2.81 8.32
C LEU A 133 24.92 4.20 8.26
N ASP A 134 25.84 4.52 9.19
CA ASP A 134 26.52 5.82 9.41
C ASP A 134 27.19 6.45 8.15
N VAL A 135 26.39 6.79 7.15
CA VAL A 135 26.78 7.37 5.88
C VAL A 135 26.42 8.85 5.95
N ALA A 136 27.42 9.69 5.69
CA ALA A 136 27.22 11.12 5.64
C ALA A 136 26.39 11.49 4.41
N ALA A 137 25.14 11.90 4.63
CA ALA A 137 24.32 12.51 3.59
C ALA A 137 24.70 13.99 3.41
N GLY A 138 24.73 14.47 2.17
CA GLY A 138 24.93 15.90 1.89
C GLY A 138 23.63 16.70 2.03
N CYS A 139 22.50 16.06 1.73
CA CYS A 139 21.17 16.64 1.85
C CYS A 139 20.19 15.74 2.59
N ARG A 140 19.16 16.36 3.17
CA ARG A 140 17.93 15.69 3.63
C ARG A 140 16.74 16.11 2.77
N LEU A 141 15.90 15.13 2.47
CA LEU A 141 14.64 15.29 1.78
C LEU A 141 13.49 15.02 2.77
N GLY A 142 12.91 16.11 3.27
CA GLY A 142 11.70 16.07 4.08
C GLY A 142 10.45 15.96 3.20
N LEU A 143 9.48 15.15 3.63
CA LEU A 143 8.26 14.87 2.87
C LEU A 143 7.02 15.11 3.73
N LYS A 144 5.99 15.70 3.13
CA LYS A 144 4.65 15.79 3.72
C LYS A 144 3.57 15.40 2.72
N ILE A 145 2.80 14.38 3.06
CA ILE A 145 1.67 13.88 2.28
C ILE A 145 0.41 14.63 2.73
N TRP A 146 -0.11 15.46 1.83
CA TRP A 146 -1.33 16.24 2.05
C TRP A 146 -2.58 15.49 1.57
N GLN A 147 -2.45 14.76 0.46
CA GLN A 147 -3.52 13.99 -0.13
C GLN A 147 -2.96 12.66 -0.62
N MET A 148 -3.72 11.60 -0.35
CA MET A 148 -3.48 10.24 -0.85
C MET A 148 -4.80 9.50 -0.65
N HIS A 149 -5.73 9.70 -1.58
CA HIS A 149 -7.08 9.15 -1.44
C HIS A 149 -7.69 8.81 -2.81
N PHE A 150 -8.58 7.84 -2.78
CA PHE A 150 -9.53 7.57 -3.85
C PHE A 150 -10.72 8.54 -3.75
N VAL A 151 -11.21 9.03 -4.87
CA VAL A 151 -12.38 9.89 -4.97
C VAL A 151 -13.36 9.20 -5.92
N PRO A 152 -14.48 8.65 -5.42
CA PRO A 152 -15.54 8.16 -6.29
C PRO A 152 -16.21 9.35 -6.97
N GLY A 153 -16.37 9.25 -8.29
CA GLY A 153 -17.09 10.21 -9.09
C GLY A 153 -18.60 10.03 -9.01
N GLU A 154 -19.35 10.95 -9.63
CA GLU A 154 -20.80 10.76 -9.82
C GLU A 154 -21.08 9.59 -10.78
N THR A 155 -20.11 9.27 -11.64
CA THR A 155 -20.12 8.17 -12.60
C THR A 155 -18.80 7.39 -12.49
N ALA A 156 -18.83 6.10 -12.83
CA ALA A 156 -17.66 5.22 -12.68
C ALA A 156 -16.46 5.60 -13.56
N ASP A 157 -16.64 6.45 -14.56
CA ASP A 157 -15.59 7.02 -15.41
C ASP A 157 -14.99 8.33 -14.85
N ALA A 158 -15.60 8.88 -13.79
CA ALA A 158 -15.11 10.05 -13.07
C ALA A 158 -14.38 9.68 -11.76
N ASP A 159 -14.23 8.39 -11.48
CA ASP A 159 -13.45 7.87 -10.37
C ASP A 159 -11.96 8.22 -10.54
N GLU A 160 -11.31 8.70 -9.47
CA GLU A 160 -9.91 9.14 -9.52
C GLU A 160 -9.13 8.84 -8.24
N VAL A 161 -7.81 8.75 -8.37
CA VAL A 161 -6.87 8.81 -7.25
C VAL A 161 -6.21 10.17 -7.26
N VAL A 162 -6.17 10.81 -6.09
CA VAL A 162 -5.52 12.12 -5.90
C VAL A 162 -4.38 11.98 -4.91
N MET A 163 -3.19 12.42 -5.33
CA MET A 163 -1.99 12.45 -4.50
C MET A 163 -1.34 13.83 -4.52
N SER A 164 -1.05 14.34 -3.32
CA SER A 164 -0.33 15.60 -3.12
C SER A 164 0.77 15.42 -2.09
N ILE A 165 2.01 15.62 -2.54
CA ILE A 165 3.21 15.47 -1.70
C ILE A 165 4.04 16.75 -1.79
N ASP A 166 4.30 17.36 -0.64
CA ASP A 166 5.21 18.50 -0.49
C ASP A 166 6.60 17.97 -0.10
N ALA A 167 7.62 18.41 -0.83
CA ALA A 167 9.00 18.01 -0.63
C ALA A 167 9.87 19.21 -0.27
N ILE A 168 10.76 19.05 0.70
CA ILE A 168 11.70 20.07 1.16
C ILE A 168 13.09 19.46 1.13
N LEU A 169 14.02 20.08 0.39
CA LEU A 169 15.42 19.68 0.31
C LEU A 169 16.26 20.65 1.12
N VAL A 170 17.05 20.14 2.06
CA VAL A 170 17.93 20.92 2.94
C VAL A 170 19.35 20.38 2.83
N ASN A 171 20.33 21.27 2.61
CA ASN A 171 21.74 20.91 2.74
C ASN A 171 22.07 20.74 4.23
N ILE A 172 22.58 19.57 4.62
CA ILE A 172 22.81 19.26 6.04
C ILE A 172 23.96 20.10 6.61
N THR A 173 25.03 20.28 5.82
CA THR A 173 26.25 20.96 6.24
C THR A 173 26.02 22.46 6.46
N THR A 174 25.32 23.12 5.54
CA THR A 174 25.06 24.57 5.62
C THR A 174 23.74 24.91 6.30
N SER A 175 22.87 23.91 6.53
CA SER A 175 21.49 24.09 7.00
C SER A 175 20.65 25.00 6.08
N GLU A 176 21.04 25.14 4.81
CA GLU A 176 20.32 25.97 3.85
C GLU A 176 19.19 25.20 3.16
N LEU A 177 18.08 25.89 2.95
CA LEU A 177 16.97 25.39 2.14
C LEU A 177 17.38 25.40 0.66
N ALA A 178 17.68 24.22 0.12
CA ALA A 178 18.01 24.03 -1.28
C ALA A 178 16.77 24.12 -2.19
N GLY A 179 15.59 23.79 -1.65
CA GLY A 179 14.33 24.01 -2.35
C GLY A 179 13.12 23.40 -1.66
N ARG A 180 11.94 23.82 -2.11
CA ARG A 180 10.66 23.23 -1.73
C ARG A 180 9.75 23.13 -2.95
N ARG A 181 9.00 22.04 -3.08
CA ARG A 181 8.06 21.84 -4.19
C ARG A 181 6.90 20.94 -3.79
N MET A 182 5.69 21.36 -4.16
CA MET A 182 4.50 20.52 -4.12
C MET A 182 4.36 19.75 -5.44
N PHE A 183 4.09 18.46 -5.35
CA PHE A 183 3.75 17.58 -6.46
C PHE A 183 2.29 17.15 -6.31
N ASN A 184 1.47 17.41 -7.32
CA ASN A 184 0.05 17.04 -7.35
C ASN A 184 -0.20 16.19 -8.59
N VAL A 185 -0.87 15.07 -8.41
CA VAL A 185 -1.28 14.17 -9.49
C VAL A 185 -2.70 13.69 -9.21
N GLU A 186 -3.50 13.69 -10.27
CA GLU A 186 -4.82 13.09 -10.33
C GLU A 186 -4.76 12.02 -11.42
N SER A 187 -5.12 10.78 -11.09
CA SER A 187 -5.11 9.66 -12.03
C SER A 187 -6.49 9.03 -12.10
N PRO A 188 -7.06 8.85 -13.32
CA PRO A 188 -8.36 8.22 -13.47
C PRO A 188 -8.31 6.76 -13.02
N VAL A 189 -9.41 6.28 -12.46
CA VAL A 189 -9.64 4.89 -12.08
C VAL A 189 -10.76 4.34 -12.97
N PRO A 190 -10.45 3.54 -14.00
CA PRO A 190 -11.48 2.86 -14.76
C PRO A 190 -12.23 1.89 -13.84
N ASP A 191 -13.56 1.83 -13.97
CA ASP A 191 -14.45 0.80 -13.39
C ASP A 191 -14.53 0.71 -11.84
N GLY A 192 -13.79 1.54 -11.10
CA GLY A 192 -13.90 1.72 -9.65
C GLY A 192 -13.51 0.50 -8.80
N SER A 193 -13.02 -0.60 -9.41
CA SER A 193 -12.65 -1.80 -8.67
C SER A 193 -11.41 -1.56 -7.79
N GLY A 194 -11.34 -2.26 -6.65
CA GLY A 194 -10.22 -2.10 -5.70
C GLY A 194 -8.85 -2.27 -6.36
N GLU A 195 -8.68 -3.28 -7.21
CA GLU A 195 -7.43 -3.48 -7.96
C GLU A 195 -7.08 -2.28 -8.86
N ARG A 196 -8.07 -1.72 -9.56
CA ARG A 196 -7.86 -0.55 -10.43
C ARG A 196 -7.50 0.70 -9.65
N VAL A 197 -8.11 0.90 -8.48
CA VAL A 197 -7.74 1.97 -7.55
C VAL A 197 -6.26 1.83 -7.17
N MET A 198 -5.81 0.61 -6.83
CA MET A 198 -4.41 0.38 -6.45
C MET A 198 -3.43 0.58 -7.63
N ILE A 199 -3.83 0.18 -8.84
CA ILE A 199 -3.07 0.48 -10.06
C ILE A 199 -2.94 2.00 -10.25
N ALA A 200 -4.02 2.76 -10.08
CA ALA A 200 -4.00 4.21 -10.22
C ALA A 200 -3.14 4.90 -9.15
N PHE A 201 -3.10 4.39 -7.91
CA PHE A 201 -2.13 4.83 -6.90
C PHE A 201 -0.69 4.58 -7.34
N ASN A 202 -0.38 3.40 -7.89
CA ASN A 202 0.97 3.10 -8.35
C ASN A 202 1.39 4.01 -9.52
N VAL A 203 0.48 4.26 -10.47
CA VAL A 203 0.68 5.22 -11.57
C VAL A 203 0.92 6.63 -11.03
N SER A 204 0.10 7.08 -10.08
CA SER A 204 0.24 8.40 -9.45
C SER A 204 1.60 8.54 -8.75
N MET A 205 2.02 7.52 -7.99
CA MET A 205 3.31 7.50 -7.33
C MET A 205 4.46 7.55 -8.33
N SER A 206 4.39 6.77 -9.42
CA SER A 206 5.39 6.80 -10.50
C SER A 206 5.51 8.20 -11.12
N LEU A 207 4.38 8.87 -11.38
CA LEU A 207 4.37 10.23 -11.92
C LEU A 207 4.98 11.24 -10.94
N ILE A 208 4.68 11.15 -9.65
CA ILE A 208 5.28 12.00 -8.62
C ILE A 208 6.78 11.74 -8.52
N ALA A 209 7.20 10.47 -8.42
CA ALA A 209 8.61 10.09 -8.34
C ALA A 209 9.38 10.67 -9.53
N LYS A 210 8.90 10.47 -10.76
CA LYS A 210 9.55 11.00 -11.97
C LYS A 210 9.65 12.54 -11.96
N GLN A 211 8.64 13.24 -11.44
CA GLN A 211 8.69 14.70 -11.30
C GLN A 211 9.70 15.14 -10.22
N MET A 212 9.73 14.42 -9.10
CA MET A 212 10.64 14.67 -7.99
C MET A 212 12.08 14.38 -8.37
N SER A 213 12.34 13.30 -9.11
CA SER A 213 13.68 12.95 -9.62
C SER A 213 14.24 14.04 -10.51
N ARG A 214 13.44 14.59 -11.43
CA ARG A 214 13.86 15.75 -12.25
C ARG A 214 14.17 16.97 -11.40
N TRP A 215 13.29 17.29 -10.47
CA TRP A 215 13.47 18.44 -9.57
C TRP A 215 14.72 18.29 -8.68
N LEU A 216 15.02 17.08 -8.23
CA LEU A 216 16.21 16.77 -7.44
C LEU A 216 17.49 16.77 -8.28
N ALA A 217 17.44 16.22 -9.50
CA ALA A 217 18.57 16.22 -10.42
C ALA A 217 19.06 17.64 -10.75
N GLU A 218 18.15 18.59 -10.92
CA GLU A 218 18.46 20.03 -11.11
C GLU A 218 19.20 20.66 -9.92
N ARG A 219 19.17 20.01 -8.74
CA ARG A 219 19.68 20.55 -7.46
C ARG A 219 20.75 19.66 -6.83
N ARG A 220 21.10 18.54 -7.45
CA ARG A 220 21.97 17.51 -6.85
C ARG A 220 23.36 18.04 -6.50
N ASP A 221 23.85 19.03 -7.24
CA ASP A 221 25.17 19.62 -7.01
C ASP A 221 25.23 20.33 -5.64
N ILE A 222 24.09 20.77 -5.10
CA ILE A 222 24.00 21.34 -3.74
C ILE A 222 24.24 20.25 -2.68
N CYS A 223 24.05 18.98 -3.03
CA CYS A 223 24.24 17.83 -2.15
C CYS A 223 25.62 17.18 -2.28
N GLY A 224 26.39 17.54 -3.32
CA GLY A 224 27.79 17.18 -3.46
C GLY A 224 28.66 18.27 -2.84
N GLY A 225 29.14 18.03 -1.62
CA GLY A 225 30.07 18.95 -0.94
C GLY A 225 31.39 19.15 -1.68
#